data_AF-X0YTI3-F1
#
_entry.id   AF-X0YTI3-F1
#
_cell.length_a   1.000
_cell.length_b   1.000
_cell.length_c   1.000
_cell.angle_alpha   90.00
_cell.angle_beta   90.00
_cell.angle_gamma   90.00
#
_symmetry.space_group_name_H-M   'P 1'
#
loop_
_entity.id
_entity.type
_entity.pdbx_description
1 polymer ?
#
loop_
_entity_poly.entity_id
_entity_poly.type
_entity_poly.pdbx_seq_one_letter_code
_entity_poly.pdbx_strand_id
1 'polypeptide(L)'
;GEEHYNLISALHKSLRGSDPDASLYWLARMLEGGEDPLYIARRLVRFASEDVGNADPRALQVAIAAKQAVEFIGMPEADLALTQAVTYLATAPKSNSLYKAYSSVKEDVKNSMTLPVPLSIRNAPTRLMKELGYGKSYRYPHIAPEAIVNQQYLPSKLKGKCMLVPSEYETKHCSGCYSSCCLWNNYFPKHLKTSITINHCSFLILNRYFVNKTFEYPNSK
;
A
#
# COMPACT_ATOMS: atom_id res chain seq x y z
N GLY A 1 -16.34 17.08 -22.28
CA GLY A 1 -15.97 18.52 -22.23
C GLY A 1 -15.12 18.78 -20.99
N GLU A 2 -14.85 20.04 -20.65
CA GLU A 2 -14.09 20.42 -19.43
C GLU A 2 -14.70 19.82 -18.15
N GLU A 3 -16.04 19.79 -18.08
CA GLU A 3 -16.79 19.32 -16.91
C GLU A 3 -16.45 17.88 -16.51
N HIS A 4 -16.12 17.00 -17.47
CA HIS A 4 -15.64 15.65 -17.20
C HIS A 4 -14.38 15.65 -16.30
N TYR A 5 -13.42 16.54 -16.58
CA TYR A 5 -12.20 16.65 -15.79
C TYR A 5 -12.47 17.27 -14.41
N ASN A 6 -13.44 18.17 -14.31
CA ASN A 6 -13.85 18.77 -13.04
C ASN A 6 -14.50 17.72 -12.13
N LEU A 7 -15.41 16.91 -12.66
CA LEU A 7 -16.10 15.88 -11.88
C LEU A 7 -15.14 14.81 -11.35
N ILE A 8 -14.25 14.26 -12.20
CA ILE A 8 -13.30 13.24 -11.74
C ILE A 8 -12.28 13.80 -10.74
N SER A 9 -11.90 15.07 -10.90
CA SER A 9 -11.02 15.79 -9.99
C SER A 9 -11.69 15.99 -8.63
N ALA A 10 -12.98 16.32 -8.62
CA ALA A 10 -13.78 16.48 -7.42
C ALA A 10 -13.99 15.14 -6.69
N LEU A 11 -14.30 14.05 -7.41
CA LEU A 11 -14.36 12.70 -6.85
C LEU A 11 -13.04 12.32 -6.17
N HIS A 12 -11.92 12.50 -6.88
CA HIS A 12 -10.59 12.14 -6.38
C HIS A 12 -10.18 12.95 -5.13
N LYS A 13 -10.49 14.25 -5.11
CA LYS A 13 -10.23 15.10 -3.95
C LYS A 13 -11.12 14.76 -2.75
N SER A 14 -12.39 14.43 -2.99
CA SER A 14 -13.33 14.02 -1.93
C SER A 14 -12.88 12.70 -1.29
N LEU A 15 -12.45 11.74 -2.11
CA LEU A 15 -11.86 10.49 -1.63
C LEU A 15 -10.63 10.75 -0.76
N ARG A 16 -9.72 11.64 -1.21
CA ARG A 16 -8.51 12.03 -0.47
C ARG A 16 -8.85 12.74 0.84
N GLY A 17 -9.88 13.59 0.82
CA GLY A 17 -10.43 14.28 1.97
C GLY A 17 -11.17 13.37 2.96
N SER A 18 -11.36 12.10 2.60
CA SER A 18 -12.11 11.11 3.39
C SER A 18 -13.57 11.50 3.63
N ASP A 19 -14.20 12.11 2.64
CA ASP A 19 -15.61 12.50 2.64
C ASP A 19 -16.42 11.52 1.76
N PRO A 20 -17.05 10.49 2.36
CA PRO A 20 -17.79 9.48 1.60
C PRO A 20 -19.02 10.07 0.91
N ASP A 21 -19.72 11.02 1.54
CA ASP A 21 -20.96 11.61 1.02
C ASP A 21 -20.68 12.43 -0.24
N ALA A 22 -19.66 13.32 -0.18
CA ALA A 22 -19.22 14.08 -1.34
C ALA A 22 -18.70 13.16 -2.45
N SER A 23 -17.95 12.11 -2.10
CA SER A 23 -17.46 11.13 -3.06
C SER A 23 -18.60 10.39 -3.78
N LEU A 24 -19.65 9.98 -3.06
CA LEU A 24 -20.83 9.35 -3.66
C LEU A 24 -21.58 10.32 -4.57
N TYR A 25 -21.74 11.58 -4.16
CA TYR A 25 -22.35 12.59 -4.99
C TYR A 25 -21.62 12.79 -6.32
N TRP A 26 -20.28 12.89 -6.30
CA TRP A 26 -19.50 13.02 -7.54
C TRP A 26 -19.52 11.76 -8.39
N LEU A 27 -19.50 10.56 -7.78
CA LEU A 27 -19.69 9.30 -8.52
C LEU A 27 -21.03 9.30 -9.26
N ALA A 28 -22.13 9.57 -8.55
CA ALA A 28 -23.47 9.58 -9.13
C ALA A 28 -23.57 10.61 -10.26
N ARG A 29 -23.07 11.83 -10.04
CA ARG A 29 -23.02 12.88 -11.07
C ARG A 29 -22.28 12.45 -12.34
N MET A 30 -21.24 11.63 -12.22
CA MET A 30 -20.52 11.10 -13.37
C MET A 30 -21.33 10.00 -14.07
N LEU A 31 -21.87 9.04 -13.32
CA LEU A 31 -22.65 7.92 -13.89
C LEU A 31 -23.93 8.42 -14.60
N GLU A 32 -24.72 9.27 -13.93
CA GLU A 32 -25.92 9.88 -14.51
C GLU A 32 -25.60 10.86 -15.65
N GLY A 33 -24.37 11.40 -15.63
CA GLY A 33 -23.84 12.24 -16.71
C GLY A 33 -23.36 11.47 -17.94
N GLY A 34 -23.48 10.14 -17.94
CA GLY A 34 -23.06 9.27 -19.06
C GLY A 34 -21.55 9.06 -19.15
N GLU A 35 -20.82 9.22 -18.05
CA GLU A 35 -19.39 8.92 -17.99
C GLU A 35 -19.12 7.43 -18.25
N ASP A 36 -18.00 7.11 -18.92
CA ASP A 36 -17.51 5.72 -19.01
C ASP A 36 -17.24 5.16 -17.59
N PRO A 37 -17.99 4.14 -17.12
CA PRO A 37 -17.77 3.57 -15.79
C PRO A 37 -16.39 2.95 -15.63
N LEU A 38 -15.77 2.46 -16.72
CA LEU A 38 -14.40 1.96 -16.69
C LEU A 38 -13.39 3.12 -16.52
N TYR A 39 -13.71 4.33 -16.96
CA TYR A 39 -12.89 5.51 -16.67
C TYR A 39 -12.86 5.80 -15.18
N ILE A 40 -14.02 5.78 -14.52
CA ILE A 40 -14.13 5.92 -13.07
C ILE A 40 -13.34 4.80 -12.38
N ALA A 41 -13.56 3.54 -12.77
CA ALA A 41 -12.87 2.39 -12.18
C ALA A 41 -11.34 2.48 -12.29
N ARG A 42 -10.79 2.91 -13.44
CA ARG A 42 -9.34 3.16 -13.62
C ARG A 42 -8.82 4.19 -12.62
N ARG A 43 -9.61 5.23 -12.33
CA ARG A 43 -9.25 6.29 -11.38
C ARG A 43 -9.33 5.83 -9.93
N LEU A 44 -10.26 4.95 -9.60
CA LEU A 44 -10.33 4.29 -8.28
C LEU A 44 -9.12 3.37 -8.05
N VAL A 45 -8.74 2.57 -9.04
CA VAL A 45 -7.53 1.73 -8.99
C VAL A 45 -6.27 2.59 -8.77
N ARG A 46 -6.17 3.72 -9.47
CA ARG A 46 -5.08 4.68 -9.26
C ARG A 46 -5.09 5.24 -7.83
N PHE A 47 -6.25 5.67 -7.34
CA PHE A 47 -6.42 6.22 -6.00
C PHE A 47 -6.01 5.22 -4.92
N ALA A 48 -6.43 3.95 -5.06
CA ALA A 48 -6.09 2.88 -4.11
C ALA A 48 -4.57 2.73 -3.91
N SER A 49 -3.77 2.92 -4.95
CA SER A 49 -2.30 2.82 -4.87
C SER A 49 -1.62 4.14 -4.49
N GLU A 50 -2.20 5.28 -4.86
CA GLU A 50 -1.62 6.62 -4.66
C GLU A 50 -1.89 7.20 -3.28
N ASP A 51 -3.12 7.04 -2.78
CA ASP A 51 -3.65 7.75 -1.62
C ASP A 51 -4.01 6.84 -0.45
N VAL A 52 -4.17 5.53 -0.68
CA VAL A 52 -4.34 4.53 0.39
C VAL A 52 -3.04 3.72 0.57
N GLY A 53 -2.49 3.19 -0.51
CA GLY A 53 -1.17 2.55 -0.51
C GLY A 53 -1.07 1.38 0.46
N ASN A 54 0.02 1.31 1.22
CA ASN A 54 0.22 0.22 2.18
C ASN A 54 -0.51 0.46 3.52
N ALA A 55 -1.23 1.58 3.68
CA ALA A 55 -2.03 1.79 4.90
C ALA A 55 -3.22 0.84 4.94
N ASP A 56 -3.77 0.47 3.78
CA ASP A 56 -4.63 -0.69 3.60
C ASP A 56 -4.43 -1.31 2.21
N PRO A 57 -3.55 -2.31 2.07
CA PRO A 57 -3.24 -2.94 0.79
C PRO A 57 -4.44 -3.58 0.08
N ARG A 58 -5.53 -3.88 0.80
CA ARG A 58 -6.75 -4.48 0.23
C ARG A 58 -7.53 -3.50 -0.64
N ALA A 59 -7.30 -2.20 -0.49
CA ALA A 59 -7.93 -1.15 -1.30
C ALA A 59 -7.75 -1.38 -2.80
N LEU A 60 -6.58 -1.86 -3.22
CA LEU A 60 -6.33 -2.18 -4.63
C LEU A 60 -7.21 -3.34 -5.11
N GLN A 61 -7.39 -4.38 -4.28
CA GLN A 61 -8.24 -5.52 -4.60
C GLN A 61 -9.71 -5.11 -4.71
N VAL A 62 -10.19 -4.26 -3.79
CA VAL A 62 -11.56 -3.71 -3.83
C VAL A 62 -11.80 -2.93 -5.12
N ALA A 63 -10.86 -2.05 -5.51
CA ALA A 63 -10.98 -1.27 -6.74
C ALA A 63 -10.95 -2.15 -8.00
N ILE A 64 -10.12 -3.20 -8.01
CA ILE A 64 -10.06 -4.17 -9.11
C ILE A 64 -11.34 -4.99 -9.19
N ALA A 65 -11.90 -5.44 -8.06
CA ALA A 65 -13.16 -6.18 -8.03
C ALA A 65 -14.33 -5.32 -8.56
N ALA A 66 -14.38 -4.04 -8.19
CA ALA A 66 -15.38 -3.12 -8.74
C ALA A 66 -15.21 -2.92 -10.26
N LYS A 67 -13.97 -2.78 -10.74
CA LYS A 67 -13.67 -2.75 -12.18
C LYS A 67 -14.14 -4.03 -12.89
N GLN A 68 -13.89 -5.20 -12.30
CA GLN A 68 -14.32 -6.48 -12.86
C GLN A 68 -15.83 -6.62 -12.88
N ALA A 69 -16.53 -6.13 -11.84
CA ALA A 69 -17.99 -6.07 -11.84
C ALA A 69 -18.51 -5.21 -13.00
N VAL A 70 -17.94 -4.01 -13.21
CA VAL A 70 -18.29 -3.16 -14.36
C VAL A 70 -18.13 -3.89 -15.70
N GLU A 71 -17.07 -4.66 -15.89
CA GLU A 71 -16.87 -5.43 -17.12
C GLU A 71 -17.77 -6.66 -17.24
N PHE A 72 -18.09 -7.30 -16.12
CA PHE A 72 -18.79 -8.57 -16.10
C PHE A 72 -20.31 -8.41 -16.15
N ILE A 73 -20.88 -7.60 -15.24
CA ILE A 73 -22.34 -7.39 -15.17
C ILE A 73 -22.80 -6.16 -15.95
N GLY A 74 -21.93 -5.17 -16.19
CA GLY A 74 -22.29 -3.95 -16.91
C GLY A 74 -23.16 -2.97 -16.12
N MET A 75 -23.50 -1.84 -16.75
CA MET A 75 -24.44 -0.86 -16.18
C MET A 75 -25.88 -1.17 -16.61
N PRO A 76 -26.89 -0.85 -15.78
CA PRO A 76 -26.81 -0.11 -14.51
C PRO A 76 -26.34 -0.91 -13.30
N GLU A 77 -26.40 -2.24 -13.31
CA GLU A 77 -26.21 -3.09 -12.11
C GLU A 77 -24.83 -2.98 -11.44
N ALA A 78 -23.79 -2.57 -12.17
CA ALA A 78 -22.45 -2.34 -11.64
C ALA A 78 -22.28 -1.02 -10.86
N ASP A 79 -23.27 -0.13 -10.85
CA ASP A 79 -23.23 1.14 -10.10
C ASP A 79 -22.93 0.92 -8.61
N LEU A 80 -23.49 -0.13 -8.03
CA LEU A 80 -23.37 -0.47 -6.62
C LEU A 80 -21.97 -1.02 -6.30
N ALA A 81 -21.34 -1.70 -7.25
CA ALA A 81 -19.95 -2.13 -7.10
C ALA A 81 -18.99 -0.94 -7.07
N LEU A 82 -19.21 0.08 -7.91
CA LEU A 82 -18.46 1.33 -7.86
C LEU A 82 -18.73 2.11 -6.58
N THR A 83 -19.99 2.18 -6.15
CA THR A 83 -20.44 2.80 -4.89
C THR A 83 -19.75 2.17 -3.68
N GLN A 84 -19.68 0.84 -3.63
CA GLN A 84 -18.99 0.09 -2.59
C GLN A 84 -17.50 0.44 -2.56
N ALA A 85 -16.84 0.44 -3.72
CA ALA A 85 -15.41 0.79 -3.80
C ALA A 85 -15.14 2.24 -3.40
N VAL A 86 -15.97 3.19 -3.85
CA VAL A 86 -15.83 4.61 -3.50
C VAL A 86 -15.96 4.82 -1.99
N THR A 87 -16.96 4.22 -1.36
CA THR A 87 -17.17 4.34 0.10
C THR A 87 -16.02 3.71 0.88
N TYR A 88 -15.52 2.56 0.43
CA TYR A 88 -14.33 1.92 1.00
C TYR A 88 -13.11 2.84 0.91
N LEU A 89 -12.81 3.38 -0.27
CA LEU A 89 -11.65 4.23 -0.49
C LEU A 89 -11.74 5.57 0.25
N ALA A 90 -12.94 6.15 0.37
CA ALA A 90 -13.18 7.34 1.16
C ALA A 90 -12.84 7.11 2.63
N THR A 91 -13.22 5.96 3.19
CA THR A 91 -13.05 5.65 4.62
C THR A 91 -11.73 4.95 4.97
N ALA A 92 -11.01 4.44 3.98
CA ALA A 92 -9.72 3.79 4.17
C ALA A 92 -8.64 4.74 4.75
N PRO A 93 -7.69 4.23 5.56
CA PRO A 93 -6.58 5.04 6.04
C PRO A 93 -5.73 5.54 4.86
N LYS A 94 -5.28 6.80 4.92
CA LYS A 94 -4.57 7.44 3.82
C LYS A 94 -3.05 7.35 3.98
N SER A 95 -2.36 7.04 2.88
CA SER A 95 -0.91 7.09 2.79
C SER A 95 -0.44 7.32 1.36
N ASN A 96 0.37 8.36 1.17
CA ASN A 96 1.07 8.63 -0.08
C ASN A 96 2.56 8.27 -0.03
N SER A 97 2.97 7.42 0.92
CA SER A 97 4.38 7.01 1.12
C SER A 97 4.96 6.36 -0.14
N LEU A 98 4.20 5.46 -0.79
CA LEU A 98 4.58 4.80 -2.04
C LEU A 98 4.76 5.80 -3.17
N TYR A 99 3.82 6.74 -3.31
CA TYR A 99 3.88 7.77 -4.35
C TYR A 99 5.12 8.64 -4.20
N LYS A 100 5.40 9.11 -2.97
CA LYS A 100 6.60 9.91 -2.65
C LYS A 100 7.88 9.12 -2.90
N ALA A 101 7.94 7.88 -2.40
CA ALA A 101 9.09 7.01 -2.54
C ALA A 101 9.44 6.76 -4.01
N TYR A 102 8.46 6.36 -4.82
CA TYR A 102 8.70 6.07 -6.23
C TYR A 102 9.03 7.34 -7.03
N SER A 103 8.41 8.48 -6.70
CA SER A 103 8.74 9.75 -7.33
C SER A 103 10.18 10.17 -7.05
N SER A 104 10.65 10.01 -5.81
CA SER A 104 12.05 10.25 -5.42
C SER A 104 13.02 9.29 -6.13
N VAL A 105 12.70 7.99 -6.19
CA VAL A 105 13.52 7.00 -6.91
C VAL A 105 13.59 7.32 -8.40
N LYS A 106 12.49 7.74 -9.03
CA LYS A 106 12.50 8.15 -10.45
C LYS A 106 13.44 9.31 -10.71
N GLU A 107 13.51 10.27 -9.79
CA GLU A 107 14.45 11.39 -9.90
C GLU A 107 15.90 10.93 -9.72
N ASP A 108 16.17 10.07 -8.74
CA ASP A 108 17.50 9.48 -8.55
C ASP A 108 17.98 8.74 -9.79
N VAL A 109 17.12 7.90 -10.35
CA VAL A 109 17.43 7.10 -11.54
C VAL A 109 17.77 7.98 -12.74
N LYS A 110 17.10 9.14 -12.93
CA LYS A 110 17.47 10.10 -13.99
C LYS A 110 18.90 10.59 -13.84
N ASN A 111 19.38 10.75 -12.61
CA ASN A 111 20.72 11.25 -12.30
C ASN A 111 21.76 10.13 -12.11
N SER A 112 21.32 8.87 -12.00
CA SER A 112 22.16 7.74 -11.61
C SER A 112 22.04 6.52 -12.52
N MET A 113 21.47 6.68 -13.72
CA MET A 113 21.15 5.58 -14.65
C MET A 113 22.36 4.69 -14.99
N THR A 114 23.57 5.26 -14.98
CA THR A 114 24.82 4.57 -15.33
C THR A 114 25.44 3.81 -14.17
N LEU A 115 24.88 3.91 -12.95
CA LEU A 115 25.42 3.19 -11.81
C LEU A 115 25.27 1.68 -11.98
N PRO A 116 26.36 0.90 -11.81
CA PRO A 116 26.29 -0.52 -12.00
C PRO A 116 25.51 -1.20 -10.87
N VAL A 117 24.81 -2.28 -11.20
CA VAL A 117 24.31 -3.26 -10.23
C VAL A 117 25.50 -3.82 -9.44
N PRO A 118 25.46 -3.88 -8.08
CA PRO A 118 26.52 -4.49 -7.28
C PRO A 118 26.84 -5.92 -7.72
N LEU A 119 28.12 -6.28 -7.80
CA LEU A 119 28.59 -7.60 -8.28
C LEU A 119 27.95 -8.76 -7.52
N SER A 120 27.71 -8.60 -6.22
CA SER A 120 27.12 -9.60 -5.34
C SER A 120 25.69 -10.00 -5.72
N ILE A 121 24.95 -9.16 -6.44
CA ILE A 121 23.55 -9.44 -6.85
C ILE A 121 23.39 -9.54 -8.37
N ARG A 122 24.50 -9.58 -9.12
CA ARG A 122 24.45 -9.86 -10.57
C ARG A 122 24.21 -11.34 -10.81
N ASN A 123 23.46 -11.62 -11.86
CA ASN A 123 23.36 -12.98 -12.38
C ASN A 123 24.70 -13.43 -13.00
N ALA A 124 25.04 -14.72 -12.86
CA ALA A 124 26.30 -15.31 -13.34
C ALA A 124 26.06 -16.62 -14.14
N PRO A 125 25.32 -16.58 -15.26
CA PRO A 125 24.96 -17.78 -16.00
C PRO A 125 26.14 -18.43 -16.74
N THR A 126 27.14 -17.66 -17.18
CA THR A 126 28.27 -18.17 -17.96
C THR A 126 29.50 -18.45 -17.09
N ARG A 127 30.42 -19.30 -17.58
CA ARG A 127 31.69 -19.59 -16.91
C ARG A 127 32.51 -18.32 -16.70
N LEU A 128 32.64 -17.50 -17.76
CA LEU A 128 33.35 -16.23 -17.71
C LEU A 128 32.77 -15.28 -16.64
N MET A 129 31.45 -15.18 -16.50
CA MET A 129 30.84 -14.31 -15.47
C MET A 129 31.16 -14.78 -14.04
N LYS A 130 31.21 -16.09 -13.82
CA LYS A 130 31.61 -16.67 -12.52
C LYS A 130 33.10 -16.42 -12.25
N GLU A 131 33.95 -16.57 -13.26
CA GLU A 131 35.38 -16.24 -13.20
C GLU A 131 35.59 -14.74 -12.86
N LEU A 132 34.77 -13.86 -13.43
CA LEU A 132 34.72 -12.42 -13.12
C LEU A 132 34.07 -12.08 -11.77
N GLY A 133 33.67 -13.08 -10.98
CA GLY A 133 33.16 -12.90 -9.62
C GLY A 133 31.71 -12.45 -9.51
N TYR A 134 30.91 -12.56 -10.58
CA TYR A 134 29.49 -12.20 -10.55
C TYR A 134 28.76 -13.14 -9.58
N GLY A 135 27.98 -12.59 -8.66
CA GLY A 135 27.21 -13.35 -7.67
C GLY A 135 28.05 -14.10 -6.62
N LYS A 136 29.40 -14.04 -6.67
CA LYS A 136 30.29 -14.85 -5.81
C LYS A 136 30.08 -14.61 -4.31
N SER A 137 29.68 -13.41 -3.92
CA SER A 137 29.44 -13.02 -2.52
C SER A 137 27.95 -12.84 -2.18
N TYR A 138 27.06 -13.36 -3.03
CA TYR A 138 25.63 -13.33 -2.75
C TYR A 138 25.29 -14.12 -1.49
N ARG A 139 24.67 -13.45 -0.52
CA ARG A 139 24.13 -14.08 0.69
C ARG A 139 22.66 -14.38 0.45
N TYR A 140 22.31 -15.66 0.46
CA TYR A 140 20.93 -16.10 0.25
C TYR A 140 20.11 -15.92 1.54
N PRO A 141 19.09 -15.04 1.57
CA PRO A 141 18.42 -14.70 2.82
C PRO A 141 17.72 -15.89 3.49
N HIS A 142 17.09 -16.80 2.75
CA HIS A 142 16.28 -17.89 3.31
C HIS A 142 17.01 -18.89 4.20
N ILE A 143 18.34 -18.94 4.15
CA ILE A 143 19.16 -19.83 4.99
C ILE A 143 19.81 -19.09 6.16
N ALA A 144 19.63 -17.77 6.25
CA ALA A 144 20.10 -16.96 7.36
C ALA A 144 19.04 -16.93 8.48
N PRO A 145 19.44 -16.74 9.75
CA PRO A 145 18.50 -16.48 10.84
C PRO A 145 17.53 -15.35 10.48
N GLU A 146 16.25 -15.55 10.80
CA GLU A 146 15.15 -14.59 10.52
C GLU A 146 14.96 -14.25 9.03
N ALA A 147 15.60 -15.01 8.14
CA ALA A 147 15.68 -14.72 6.71
C ALA A 147 16.30 -13.35 6.37
N ILE A 148 17.22 -12.84 7.20
CA ILE A 148 17.83 -11.51 7.05
C ILE A 148 19.35 -11.62 6.87
N VAL A 149 19.89 -10.89 5.89
CA VAL A 149 21.33 -10.80 5.64
C VAL A 149 21.79 -9.35 5.55
N ASN A 150 22.93 -9.04 6.16
CA ASN A 150 23.61 -7.77 5.89
C ASN A 150 24.32 -7.87 4.54
N GLN A 151 23.70 -7.31 3.50
CA GLN A 151 24.18 -7.28 2.12
C GLN A 151 23.82 -5.96 1.45
N GLN A 152 24.71 -5.45 0.60
CA GLN A 152 24.44 -4.27 -0.22
C GLN A 152 23.60 -4.66 -1.45
N TYR A 153 22.46 -3.97 -1.63
CA TYR A 153 21.59 -4.13 -2.80
C TYR A 153 21.60 -2.90 -3.71
N LEU A 154 21.65 -1.69 -3.14
CA LEU A 154 21.79 -0.45 -3.91
C LEU A 154 23.22 -0.27 -4.45
N PRO A 155 23.41 0.46 -5.56
CA PRO A 155 24.72 0.90 -6.00
C PRO A 155 25.46 1.68 -4.90
N SER A 156 26.80 1.63 -4.91
CA SER A 156 27.61 2.20 -3.81
C SER A 156 27.35 3.69 -3.57
N LYS A 157 27.06 4.48 -4.61
CA LYS A 157 26.73 5.91 -4.46
C LYS A 157 25.36 6.18 -3.82
N LEU A 158 24.46 5.19 -3.82
CA LEU A 158 23.12 5.28 -3.23
C LEU A 158 23.03 4.50 -1.90
N LYS A 159 24.15 3.98 -1.40
CA LYS A 159 24.19 3.19 -0.17
C LYS A 159 23.69 4.03 1.01
N GLY A 160 22.77 3.45 1.80
CA GLY A 160 22.21 4.10 2.99
C GLY A 160 21.07 5.09 2.69
N LYS A 161 20.73 5.32 1.42
CA LYS A 161 19.59 6.17 1.08
C LYS A 161 18.28 5.45 1.43
N CYS A 162 17.40 6.13 2.16
CA CYS A 162 16.06 5.66 2.49
C CYS A 162 15.04 6.43 1.65
N MET A 163 14.38 5.76 0.70
CA MET A 163 13.37 6.39 -0.16
C MET A 163 11.93 6.10 0.30
N LEU A 164 11.69 4.95 0.95
CA LEU A 164 10.39 4.57 1.47
C LEU A 164 10.29 4.92 2.95
N VAL A 165 9.51 5.96 3.26
CA VAL A 165 9.20 6.38 4.63
C VAL A 165 7.72 6.09 4.90
N PRO A 166 7.40 5.06 5.70
CA PRO A 166 6.01 4.71 5.98
C PRO A 166 5.28 5.82 6.73
N SER A 167 3.97 5.95 6.50
CA SER A 167 3.11 6.84 7.28
C SER A 167 2.77 6.24 8.65
N GLU A 168 2.25 7.06 9.57
CA GLU A 168 1.77 6.56 10.86
C GLU A 168 0.65 5.51 10.71
N TYR A 169 -0.16 5.59 9.66
CA TYR A 169 -1.26 4.65 9.42
C TYR A 169 -0.78 3.27 8.96
N GLU A 170 0.33 3.24 8.22
CA GLU A 170 1.03 2.01 7.81
C GLU A 170 1.70 1.31 8.99
N THR A 171 2.17 2.09 9.97
CA THR A 171 2.87 1.56 11.14
C THR A 171 1.92 1.12 12.25
N LYS A 172 0.75 1.77 12.41
CA LYS A 172 -0.26 1.43 13.43
C LYS A 172 -0.86 0.03 13.28
N HIS A 173 -1.07 -0.44 12.05
CA HIS A 173 -1.59 -1.80 11.79
C HIS A 173 -0.53 -2.88 11.90
N CYS A 174 0.73 -2.49 12.09
CA CYS A 174 1.85 -3.39 12.16
C CYS A 174 2.46 -3.30 13.56
N SER A 175 1.84 -4.00 14.51
CA SER A 175 2.37 -4.23 15.87
C SER A 175 3.64 -5.10 15.90
N GLY A 176 4.52 -4.96 14.90
CA GLY A 176 5.79 -5.67 14.83
C GLY A 176 6.69 -5.45 13.61
N CYS A 177 6.21 -4.90 12.48
CA CYS A 177 7.02 -4.96 11.22
C CYS A 177 7.37 -3.61 10.57
N TYR A 178 6.73 -2.50 10.92
CA TYR A 178 7.04 -1.20 10.29
C TYR A 178 7.41 -0.09 11.28
N SER A 179 7.58 -0.38 12.58
CA SER A 179 8.13 0.57 13.54
C SER A 179 9.65 0.71 13.37
N SER A 180 10.06 1.15 12.21
CA SER A 180 10.93 2.29 12.07
C SER A 180 11.25 2.45 10.59
N CYS A 181 11.33 3.70 10.17
CA CYS A 181 12.14 4.12 9.03
C CYS A 181 13.64 3.69 9.15
N CYS A 182 13.97 2.84 10.14
CA CYS A 182 15.26 2.38 10.64
C CYS A 182 15.38 0.85 10.75
N LEU A 183 14.45 0.01 10.27
CA LEU A 183 14.77 -1.42 10.02
C LEU A 183 15.93 -1.57 9.00
N TRP A 184 16.28 -0.46 8.34
CA TRP A 184 17.42 -0.29 7.46
C TRP A 184 18.53 0.63 8.00
N ASN A 185 18.48 1.16 9.23
CA ASN A 185 19.47 2.18 9.63
C ASN A 185 20.80 1.63 10.14
N ASN A 186 20.90 0.36 10.53
CA ASN A 186 22.15 -0.34 10.84
C ASN A 186 21.78 -1.77 11.28
N TYR A 187 22.49 -2.80 10.82
CA TYR A 187 22.88 -3.94 11.66
C TYR A 187 21.85 -4.49 12.68
N PHE A 188 21.35 -5.71 12.47
CA PHE A 188 21.30 -6.64 13.61
C PHE A 188 22.69 -7.29 13.76
N PRO A 189 23.19 -7.65 14.97
CA PRO A 189 22.74 -7.35 16.35
C PRO A 189 23.90 -6.86 17.26
N LYS A 190 23.61 -6.44 18.50
CA LYS A 190 24.44 -6.74 19.69
C LYS A 190 23.52 -6.71 20.93
N HIS A 191 23.03 -7.88 21.33
CA HIS A 191 22.46 -8.20 22.67
C HIS A 191 21.54 -7.11 23.27
N LEU A 192 20.22 -7.27 23.12
CA LEU A 192 19.19 -6.47 23.77
C LEU A 192 19.19 -4.97 23.40
N LYS A 193 18.14 -4.51 22.71
CA LYS A 193 17.58 -3.19 23.06
C LYS A 193 16.67 -3.42 24.26
N THR A 194 17.26 -3.49 25.45
CA THR A 194 16.56 -3.63 26.74
C THR A 194 15.53 -2.53 26.93
N SER A 195 14.42 -2.92 27.56
CA SER A 195 13.37 -2.08 28.16
C SER A 195 12.24 -1.59 27.26
N ILE A 196 11.52 -2.52 26.62
CA ILE A 196 10.06 -2.43 26.56
C ILE A 196 9.54 -3.79 27.03
N THR A 197 9.02 -3.82 28.25
CA THR A 197 8.42 -4.98 28.90
C THR A 197 7.30 -5.54 28.03
N ILE A 198 7.60 -6.63 27.33
CA ILE A 198 6.62 -7.55 26.76
C ILE A 198 6.00 -8.28 27.94
N ASN A 199 4.82 -7.84 28.37
CA ASN A 199 3.94 -8.67 29.18
C ASN A 199 2.66 -8.94 28.39
N HIS A 200 2.54 -10.20 27.96
CA HIS A 200 1.32 -10.91 27.63
C HIS A 200 0.47 -10.36 26.48
N CYS A 201 0.81 -10.78 25.26
CA CYS A 201 -0.15 -10.86 24.17
C CYS A 201 -0.52 -12.33 23.97
N SER A 202 -1.53 -12.78 24.70
CA SER A 202 -2.25 -14.03 24.44
C SER A 202 -3.73 -13.68 24.31
N PHE A 203 -4.32 -14.12 23.21
CA PHE A 203 -5.77 -14.17 22.95
C PHE A 203 -6.52 -12.84 22.72
N LEU A 204 -7.47 -12.90 21.78
CA LEU A 204 -8.53 -11.92 21.44
C LEU A 204 -8.26 -10.94 20.29
N ILE A 205 -8.32 -11.45 19.04
CA ILE A 205 -9.02 -10.75 17.94
C ILE A 205 -10.15 -11.67 17.45
N LEU A 206 -11.15 -11.84 18.31
CA LEU A 206 -12.50 -12.27 17.98
C LEU A 206 -13.38 -11.59 19.04
N ASN A 207 -14.19 -10.62 18.61
CA ASN A 207 -15.09 -9.73 19.37
C ASN A 207 -14.64 -8.28 19.49
N ARG A 208 -14.86 -7.51 18.41
CA ARG A 208 -15.14 -6.07 18.52
C ARG A 208 -16.02 -5.57 17.37
N TYR A 209 -17.13 -6.26 17.15
CA TYR A 209 -18.30 -5.73 16.45
C TYR A 209 -19.53 -6.48 16.94
N PHE A 210 -19.90 -6.34 18.21
CA PHE A 210 -21.28 -6.48 18.69
C PHE A 210 -21.34 -5.97 20.14
N VAL A 211 -22.50 -5.43 20.50
CA VAL A 211 -22.92 -4.96 21.83
C VAL A 211 -22.56 -3.51 22.18
N ASN A 212 -23.45 -2.60 21.76
CA ASN A 212 -24.16 -1.72 22.69
C ASN A 212 -25.46 -1.19 22.03
N LYS A 213 -26.48 -2.04 22.01
CA LYS A 213 -27.88 -1.62 22.10
C LYS A 213 -28.52 -2.51 23.15
N THR A 214 -28.82 -1.92 24.30
CA THR A 214 -29.62 -2.50 25.37
C THR A 214 -31.03 -2.78 24.82
N PHE A 215 -31.39 -4.04 24.70
CA PHE A 215 -32.77 -4.48 24.53
C PHE A 215 -33.25 -4.98 25.90
N GLU A 216 -34.12 -4.20 26.55
CA GLU A 216 -34.95 -4.68 27.65
C GLU A 216 -36.08 -5.52 27.06
N TYR A 217 -36.23 -6.76 27.52
CA TYR A 217 -37.41 -7.58 27.26
C TYR A 217 -38.43 -7.37 28.39
N PRO A 218 -39.70 -7.06 28.09
CA PRO A 218 -40.75 -7.11 29.10
C PRO A 218 -41.16 -8.55 29.39
N ASN A 219 -41.33 -8.83 30.68
CA ASN A 219 -41.73 -10.11 31.25
C ASN A 219 -43.06 -10.64 30.68
N SER A 220 -43.13 -11.96 30.54
CA SER A 220 -44.32 -12.74 30.23
C SER A 220 -45.39 -12.66 31.32
N LYS A 221 -46.63 -12.36 30.90
CA LYS A 221 -47.88 -12.93 31.38
C LYS A 221 -48.79 -13.16 30.19
#